data_AF-A0A7G7LBH9-F1
#
_entry.id   AF-A0A7G7LBH9-F1
#
_cell.length_a   1.000
_cell.length_b   1.000
_cell.length_c   1.000
_cell.angle_alpha   90.00
_cell.angle_beta   90.00
_cell.angle_gamma   90.00
#
_symmetry.space_group_name_H-M   'P 1'
#
loop_
_entity.id
_entity.type
_entity.pdbx_description
1 polymer ?
#
loop_
_entity_poly.entity_id
_entity_poly.type
_entity_poly.pdbx_seq_one_letter_code
_entity_poly.pdbx_strand_id
1 'polypeptide(L)'
;MWDVRPHFLWLLGGAVATEVVGTLALRVSDGFTRPLPTLGTLLGYGVSLWLFSLLLDRGGIGLGAAYATLTGAGLVAATAASVLLFGDPLTAVQALGLLLLAAGVVVVQTARPPVAP
;
A
#
# COMPACT_ATOMS: atom_id res chain seq x y z
N MET A 1 24.90 1.99 2.13
CA MET A 1 24.39 1.61 3.47
C MET A 1 23.01 2.23 3.63
N TRP A 2 22.04 1.47 4.11
CA TRP A 2 20.61 1.82 4.16
C TRP A 2 20.34 2.90 5.20
N ASP A 3 20.57 4.17 4.85
CA ASP A 3 20.11 5.30 5.68
C ASP A 3 18.62 5.53 5.43
N VAL A 4 17.80 4.51 5.72
CA VAL A 4 16.34 4.65 5.83
C VAL A 4 16.10 5.51 7.05
N ARG A 5 16.07 6.82 6.84
CA ARG A 5 15.80 7.78 7.91
C ARG A 5 14.50 7.39 8.59
N PRO A 6 14.40 7.41 9.93
CA PRO A 6 13.27 6.83 10.67
C PRO A 6 11.91 7.35 10.20
N HIS A 7 11.83 8.63 9.82
CA HIS A 7 10.63 9.26 9.26
C HIS A 7 10.14 8.62 7.95
N PHE A 8 11.00 7.98 7.15
CA PHE A 8 10.62 7.22 5.96
C PHE A 8 9.70 6.05 6.30
N LEU A 9 10.09 5.25 7.30
CA LEU A 9 9.33 4.05 7.70
C LEU A 9 7.97 4.43 8.28
N TRP A 10 7.90 5.53 9.04
CA TRP A 10 6.65 6.03 9.59
C TRP A 10 5.69 6.54 8.50
N LEU A 11 6.20 7.28 7.50
CA LEU A 11 5.40 7.78 6.38
C LEU A 11 4.87 6.63 5.53
N LEU A 12 5.73 5.66 5.18
CA LEU A 12 5.33 4.50 4.38
C LEU A 12 4.34 3.62 5.14
N GLY A 13 4.61 3.32 6.42
CA GLY A 13 3.71 2.55 7.26
C GLY A 13 2.34 3.22 7.43
N GLY A 14 2.33 4.55 7.61
CA GLY A 14 1.10 5.34 7.66
C GLY A 14 0.34 5.33 6.33
N ALA A 15 1.05 5.46 5.20
CA ALA A 15 0.44 5.41 3.87
C ALA A 15 -0.24 4.05 3.61
N VAL A 16 0.45 2.95 3.93
CA VAL A 16 -0.10 1.59 3.80
C VAL A 16 -1.28 1.38 4.75
N ALA A 17 -1.17 1.78 6.01
CA ALA A 17 -2.25 1.59 6.98
C ALA A 17 -3.53 2.34 6.57
N THR A 18 -3.39 3.59 6.13
CA THR A 18 -4.52 4.42 5.68
C THR A 18 -5.12 3.94 4.36
N GLU A 19 -4.29 3.41 3.45
CA GLU A 19 -4.73 2.74 2.23
C GLU A 19 -5.56 1.49 2.55
N VAL A 20 -5.06 0.63 3.45
CA VAL A 20 -5.75 -0.60 3.86
C VAL A 20 -7.09 -0.25 4.49
N VAL A 21 -7.14 0.72 5.40
CA VAL A 21 -8.41 1.20 6.00
C VAL A 21 -9.35 1.72 4.92
N GLY A 22 -8.86 2.53 3.97
CA GLY A 22 -9.65 3.03 2.85
C GLY A 22 -10.21 1.91 1.96
N THR A 23 -9.41 0.87 1.72
CA THR A 23 -9.77 -0.31 0.93
C THR A 23 -10.83 -1.16 1.63
N LEU A 24 -10.69 -1.38 2.94
CA LEU A 24 -11.69 -2.10 3.74
C LEU A 24 -13.00 -1.29 3.83
N ALA A 25 -12.92 0.03 4.00
CA ALA A 25 -14.08 0.91 3.97
C ALA A 25 -14.76 0.90 2.58
N LEU A 26 -13.98 0.83 1.50
CA LEU A 26 -14.50 0.76 0.12
C LEU A 26 -15.35 -0.48 -0.04
N ARG A 27 -14.86 -1.64 0.43
CA ARG A 27 -15.63 -2.88 0.42
C ARG A 27 -16.97 -2.73 1.13
N VAL A 28 -17.01 -2.05 2.28
CA VAL A 28 -18.23 -1.88 3.09
C VAL A 28 -19.13 -0.76 2.57
N SER A 29 -18.63 0.11 1.69
CA SER A 29 -19.39 1.23 1.10
C SER A 29 -20.51 0.80 0.15
N ASP A 30 -20.47 -0.45 -0.31
CA ASP A 30 -21.46 -1.03 -1.23
C ASP A 30 -21.63 -0.15 -2.48
N GLY A 31 -20.53 0.05 -3.21
CA GLY A 31 -20.50 0.91 -4.39
C GLY A 31 -20.77 2.38 -4.09
N PHE A 32 -20.27 2.87 -2.95
CA PHE A 32 -20.48 4.24 -2.44
C PHE A 32 -21.91 4.61 -2.03
N THR A 33 -22.81 3.65 -1.92
CA THR A 33 -24.21 3.89 -1.48
C THR A 33 -24.30 4.25 -0.01
N ARG A 34 -23.35 3.80 0.83
CA ARG A 34 -23.31 4.08 2.26
C ARG A 34 -22.40 5.26 2.59
N PRO A 35 -22.93 6.39 3.10
CA PRO A 35 -22.16 7.65 3.20
C PRO A 35 -21.00 7.59 4.20
N LEU A 36 -21.16 6.90 5.33
CA LEU A 36 -20.12 6.80 6.36
C LEU A 36 -18.90 5.99 5.86
N PRO A 37 -19.05 4.76 5.34
CA PRO A 37 -17.93 4.05 4.72
C PRO A 37 -17.33 4.78 3.52
N THR A 38 -18.16 5.43 2.67
CA THR A 38 -17.67 6.24 1.54
C THR A 38 -16.72 7.32 2.00
N LEU A 39 -17.08 8.06 3.06
CA LEU A 39 -16.19 9.07 3.64
C LEU A 39 -14.88 8.42 4.14
N GLY A 40 -14.98 7.27 4.80
CA GLY A 40 -13.81 6.49 5.23
C GLY A 40 -12.89 6.10 4.08
N THR A 41 -13.46 5.68 2.94
CA THR A 41 -12.70 5.36 1.72
C THR A 41 -11.96 6.57 1.19
N LEU A 42 -12.67 7.69 0.99
CA LEU A 42 -12.10 8.89 0.40
C LEU A 42 -11.00 9.47 1.30
N LEU A 43 -11.22 9.51 2.61
CA LEU A 43 -10.22 9.97 3.56
C LEU A 43 -9.03 9.00 3.65
N GLY A 44 -9.27 7.69 3.67
CA GLY A 44 -8.21 6.70 3.74
C GLY A 44 -7.25 6.80 2.55
N TYR A 45 -7.79 6.78 1.32
CA TYR A 45 -6.96 6.97 0.12
C TYR A 45 -6.35 8.37 0.04
N GLY A 46 -7.10 9.42 0.40
CA GLY A 46 -6.59 10.80 0.38
C GLY A 46 -5.39 10.99 1.31
N VAL A 47 -5.47 10.48 2.54
CA VAL A 47 -4.37 10.53 3.50
C VAL A 47 -3.21 9.65 3.03
N SER A 48 -3.48 8.45 2.49
CA SER A 48 -2.44 7.57 1.97
C SER A 48 -1.63 8.24 0.86
N LEU A 49 -2.32 8.85 -0.12
CA LEU A 49 -1.68 9.58 -1.22
C LEU A 49 -0.90 10.80 -0.73
N TRP A 50 -1.41 11.51 0.27
CA TRP A 50 -0.70 12.63 0.86
C TRP A 50 0.59 12.19 1.57
N LEU A 51 0.53 11.12 2.38
CA LEU A 51 1.71 10.54 3.03
C LEU A 51 2.72 10.00 2.00
N PHE A 52 2.23 9.38 0.93
CA PHE A 52 3.06 8.91 -0.18
C PHE A 52 3.74 10.07 -0.92
N SER A 53 3.03 11.19 -1.13
CA SER A 53 3.63 12.41 -1.69
C SER A 53 4.77 12.94 -0.81
N LEU A 54 4.58 12.98 0.51
CA LEU A 54 5.64 13.36 1.45
C LEU A 54 6.81 12.36 1.45
N LEU A 55 6.52 11.07 1.27
CA LEU A 55 7.54 10.02 1.15
C LEU A 55 8.43 10.24 -0.08
N LEU A 56 7.83 10.59 -1.22
CA LEU A 56 8.56 10.86 -2.46
C LEU A 56 9.42 12.13 -2.34
N ASP A 57 8.85 13.20 -1.79
CA ASP A 57 9.52 14.48 -1.62
C ASP A 57 10.71 14.40 -0.63
N ARG A 58 10.53 13.70 0.49
CA ARG A 58 11.50 13.70 1.61
C ARG A 58 12.32 12.43 1.76
N GLY A 59 11.96 11.35 1.05
CA GLY A 59 12.50 10.01 1.26
C GLY A 59 13.69 9.66 0.38
N GLY A 60 14.00 10.45 -0.65
CA GLY A 60 15.15 10.21 -1.54
C GLY A 60 15.07 8.90 -2.33
N ILE A 61 13.87 8.32 -2.47
CA ILE A 61 13.64 7.12 -3.26
C ILE A 61 12.92 7.45 -4.56
N GLY A 62 13.27 6.76 -5.64
CA GLY A 62 12.59 6.91 -6.92
C GLY A 62 11.12 6.48 -6.84
N LEU A 63 10.27 7.14 -7.63
CA LEU A 63 8.83 6.86 -7.71
C LEU A 63 8.52 5.37 -7.88
N GLY A 64 9.24 4.68 -8.76
CA GLY A 64 9.02 3.25 -9.03
C GLY A 64 9.24 2.38 -7.79
N ALA A 65 10.33 2.61 -7.05
CA ALA A 65 10.66 1.88 -5.82
C ALA A 65 9.63 2.17 -4.71
N ALA A 66 9.23 3.43 -4.55
CA ALA A 66 8.23 3.85 -3.58
C ALA A 66 6.88 3.20 -3.87
N TYR A 67 6.44 3.31 -5.12
CA TYR A 67 5.13 2.85 -5.56
C TYR A 67 5.01 1.33 -5.54
N ALA A 68 6.07 0.62 -5.95
CA ALA A 68 6.13 -0.84 -5.82
C ALA A 68 5.98 -1.29 -4.36
N THR A 69 6.61 -0.58 -3.42
CA THR A 69 6.52 -0.92 -2.00
C THR A 69 5.12 -0.63 -1.43
N LEU A 70 4.56 0.55 -1.74
CA LEU A 70 3.21 0.93 -1.31
C LEU A 70 2.18 -0.08 -1.82
N THR A 71 2.12 -0.29 -3.13
CA THR A 71 1.14 -1.20 -3.76
C THR A 71 1.32 -2.65 -3.34
N GLY A 72 2.57 -3.10 -3.19
CA GLY A 72 2.89 -4.44 -2.71
C GLY A 72 2.42 -4.69 -1.29
N ALA A 73 2.85 -3.83 -0.36
CA ALA A 73 2.49 -3.95 1.05
C ALA A 73 0.99 -3.71 1.27
N GLY A 74 0.43 -2.69 0.63
CA GLY A 74 -0.99 -2.36 0.66
C GLY A 74 -1.87 -3.51 0.20
N LEU A 75 -1.57 -4.13 -0.94
CA LEU A 75 -2.36 -5.24 -1.47
C LEU A 75 -2.29 -6.48 -0.58
N VAL A 76 -1.09 -6.86 -0.11
CA VAL A 76 -0.93 -8.03 0.79
C VAL A 76 -1.68 -7.79 2.10
N ALA A 77 -1.51 -6.61 2.70
CA ALA A 77 -2.18 -6.26 3.95
C ALA A 77 -3.70 -6.14 3.79
N ALA A 78 -4.19 -5.51 2.72
CA ALA A 78 -5.61 -5.40 2.44
C ALA A 78 -6.25 -6.78 2.20
N THR A 79 -5.56 -7.66 1.46
CA THR A 79 -6.05 -9.02 1.22
C THR A 79 -6.08 -9.83 2.51
N ALA A 80 -5.01 -9.80 3.30
CA ALA A 80 -4.96 -10.48 4.60
C ALA A 80 -6.07 -9.95 5.54
N ALA A 81 -6.24 -8.63 5.62
CA ALA A 81 -7.30 -8.03 6.41
C ALA A 81 -8.70 -8.40 5.89
N SER A 82 -8.88 -8.51 4.57
CA SER A 82 -10.16 -8.90 3.98
C SER A 82 -10.55 -10.34 4.33
N VAL A 83 -9.59 -11.26 4.26
CA VAL A 83 -9.78 -12.66 4.68
C VAL A 83 -10.11 -12.72 6.18
N LEU A 84 -9.39 -11.99 7.03
CA LEU A 84 -9.57 -12.01 8.48
C LEU A 84 -10.89 -11.36 8.94
N LEU A 85 -11.27 -10.22 8.34
CA LEU A 85 -12.42 -9.43 8.78
C LEU A 85 -13.73 -9.86 8.12
N PHE A 86 -13.68 -10.32 6.87
CA PHE A 86 -14.88 -10.63 6.10
C PHE A 86 -15.00 -12.09 5.70
N GLY A 87 -14.01 -12.93 6.03
CA GLY A 87 -14.04 -14.36 5.71
C GLY A 87 -13.95 -14.64 4.22
N ASP A 88 -13.35 -13.74 3.43
CA ASP A 88 -13.18 -13.97 2.00
C ASP A 88 -12.40 -15.26 1.74
N PRO A 89 -12.88 -16.12 0.83
CA PRO A 89 -12.11 -17.29 0.43
C PRO A 89 -10.86 -16.82 -0.34
N LEU A 90 -9.70 -17.20 0.17
CA LEU A 90 -8.43 -17.05 -0.55
C LEU A 90 -8.18 -18.32 -1.37
N THR A 91 -8.32 -18.22 -2.67
CA THR A 91 -8.03 -19.34 -3.58
C THR A 91 -6.52 -19.57 -3.70
N ALA A 92 -6.11 -20.81 -4.02
CA ALA A 92 -4.71 -21.13 -4.26
C ALA A 92 -4.09 -20.27 -5.38
N VAL A 93 -4.88 -19.90 -6.39
CA VAL A 93 -4.45 -19.02 -7.49
C VAL A 93 -4.21 -17.60 -7.00
N GLN A 94 -5.10 -17.05 -6.17
CA GLN A 94 -4.89 -15.73 -5.55
C GLN A 94 -3.66 -15.72 -4.64
N ALA A 95 -3.46 -16.78 -3.85
CA ALA A 95 -2.27 -16.91 -3.02
C ALA A 95 -0.98 -16.94 -3.86
N LEU A 96 -0.96 -17.68 -4.97
CA LEU A 96 0.17 -17.68 -5.91
C LEU A 96 0.39 -16.28 -6.51
N GLY A 97 -0.68 -15.59 -6.90
CA GLY A 97 -0.60 -14.22 -7.41
C GLY A 97 0.01 -13.25 -6.40
N LEU A 98 -0.39 -13.33 -5.12
CA LEU A 98 0.20 -12.53 -4.05
C LEU A 98 1.69 -12.83 -3.84
N LEU A 99 2.10 -14.10 -3.91
CA LEU A 99 3.51 -14.49 -3.82
C LEU A 99 4.33 -13.93 -4.98
N LEU A 100 3.82 -14.03 -6.21
CA LEU A 100 4.48 -13.46 -7.40
C LEU A 100 4.58 -11.94 -7.30
N LEU A 101 3.55 -11.28 -6.78
CA LEU A 101 3.55 -9.84 -6.58
C LEU A 101 4.59 -9.42 -5.53
N ALA A 102 4.65 -10.12 -4.39
CA ALA A 102 5.66 -9.89 -3.37
C ALA A 102 7.09 -10.08 -3.94
N ALA A 103 7.30 -11.13 -4.74
CA ALA A 103 8.58 -11.35 -5.43
C ALA A 103 8.91 -10.21 -6.41
N GLY A 104 7.94 -9.76 -7.20
CA GLY A 104 8.09 -8.62 -8.12
C GLY A 104 8.50 -7.33 -7.41
N VAL A 105 7.91 -7.05 -6.25
CA VAL A 105 8.26 -5.88 -5.42
C VAL A 105 9.71 -5.94 -4.95
N VAL A 106 10.16 -7.12 -4.48
CA VAL A 106 11.57 -7.32 -4.08
C VAL A 106 12.50 -7.08 -5.26
N VAL A 107 12.18 -7.61 -6.45
CA VAL A 107 13.00 -7.42 -7.66
C VAL A 107 13.09 -5.94 -8.04
N VAL A 108 11.97 -5.21 -8.08
CA VAL A 108 11.96 -3.76 -8.38
C VAL A 108 12.81 -2.98 -7.37
N GLN A 109 12.77 -3.37 -6.10
CA GLN A 109 13.57 -2.75 -5.05
C GLN A 109 15.07 -3.03 -5.19
N THR A 110 15.45 -4.17 -5.75
CA THR A 110 16.86 -4.47 -6.06
C THR A 110 17.37 -3.76 -7.31
N ALA A 111 16.48 -3.48 -8.28
CA ALA A 111 16.83 -2.89 -9.56
C ALA A 111 16.98 -1.35 -9.54
N ARG A 112 17.16 -0.73 -8.36
CA ARG A 112 17.27 0.74 -8.22
C ARG A 112 18.37 1.29 -9.14
N PRO A 113 18.06 2.09 -10.17
CA PRO A 113 19.09 2.78 -10.93
C PRO A 113 19.79 3.80 -10.00
N PRO A 114 21.10 4.08 -10.22
CA PRO A 114 21.80 5.11 -9.46
C PRO A 114 21.05 6.44 -9.59
N VAL A 115 20.84 7.12 -8.46
CA VAL A 115 20.24 8.46 -8.43
C VAL A 115 21.17 9.37 -9.24
N ALA A 116 20.68 9.91 -10.35
CA ALA A 116 21.44 10.90 -11.12
C ALA A 116 21.68 12.13 -10.23
N PRO A 117 22.90 12.72 -10.29
CA PRO A 117 23.31 13.82 -9.42
C PRO A 117 22.46 15.09 -9.61
#